data_AF-A0A0F9VIE3-F1
#
_entry.id   AF-A0A0F9VIE3-F1
#
_cell.length_a   1.000
_cell.length_b   1.000
_cell.length_c   1.000
_cell.angle_alpha   90.00
_cell.angle_beta   90.00
_cell.angle_gamma   90.00
#
_symmetry.space_group_name_H-M   'P 1'
#
loop_
_entity.id
_entity.type
_entity.pdbx_description
1 polymer ?
#
loop_
_entity_poly.entity_id
_entity_poly.type
_entity_poly.pdbx_seq_one_letter_code
_entity_poly.pdbx_strand_id
1 'polypeptide(L)'
;MRQLLKVNVFFTIEPETEHTPLKGNVLASGDDETDEAAEKEVQKQLETGNEWAWCCVKVTAVWHSTSGTEYSGTACLGCCSYESEKDFRGDYYTELQKEALADLNTKLATIRADLDELTDRETQ
;
A
#
# COMPACT_ATOMS: atom_id res chain seq x y z
N MET A 1 22.94 5.41 9.67
CA MET A 1 21.69 6.02 10.17
C MET A 1 20.88 4.95 10.91
N ARG A 2 20.19 5.29 12.01
CA ARG A 2 19.28 4.34 12.69
C ARG A 2 17.97 4.27 11.90
N GLN A 3 17.50 3.06 11.59
CA GLN A 3 16.21 2.85 10.94
C GLN A 3 15.06 3.38 11.82
N LEU A 4 14.05 3.96 11.17
CA LEU A 4 12.80 4.33 11.80
C LEU A 4 12.04 3.08 12.24
N LEU A 5 11.42 3.17 13.40
CA LEU A 5 10.50 2.16 13.92
C LEU A 5 9.06 2.57 13.62
N LYS A 6 8.13 1.62 13.70
CA LYS A 6 6.70 1.84 13.50
C LYS A 6 6.14 3.00 14.36
N VAL A 7 6.66 3.16 15.58
CA VAL A 7 6.24 4.23 16.51
C VAL A 7 6.65 5.64 16.06
N ASN A 8 7.55 5.74 15.09
CA ASN A 8 8.05 7.03 14.59
C ASN A 8 7.29 7.53 13.37
N VAL A 9 6.37 6.76 12.81
CA VAL A 9 5.71 7.07 11.54
C VAL A 9 4.18 7.03 11.68
N PHE A 10 3.50 7.78 10.82
CA PHE A 10 2.05 7.72 10.66
C PHE A 10 1.72 6.85 9.45
N PHE A 11 0.65 6.06 9.53
CA PHE A 11 0.18 5.25 8.39
C PHE A 11 -1.15 5.77 7.88
N THR A 12 -1.24 5.96 6.57
CA THR A 12 -2.51 6.17 5.86
C THR A 12 -2.83 4.94 4.99
N ILE A 13 -4.11 4.76 4.70
CA ILE A 13 -4.62 3.72 3.81
C ILE A 13 -5.53 4.41 2.79
N GLU A 14 -5.34 4.09 1.53
CA GLU A 14 -6.13 4.63 0.42
C GLU A 14 -6.54 3.46 -0.48
N PRO A 15 -7.84 3.15 -0.62
CA PRO A 15 -8.30 2.29 -1.70
C PRO A 15 -8.25 3.08 -3.01
N GLU A 16 -7.55 2.55 -4.00
CA GLU A 16 -7.50 3.08 -5.36
C GLU A 16 -8.30 2.17 -6.29
N THR A 17 -8.91 2.74 -7.33
CA THR A 17 -9.65 1.97 -8.34
C THR A 17 -8.74 0.91 -8.96
N GLU A 18 -9.17 -0.35 -8.91
CA GLU A 18 -8.51 -1.43 -9.63
C GLU A 18 -9.00 -1.46 -11.09
N HIS A 19 -8.05 -1.51 -12.03
CA HIS A 19 -8.34 -1.53 -13.47
C HIS A 19 -8.29 -2.95 -14.07
N THR A 20 -7.77 -3.90 -13.30
CA THR A 20 -7.80 -5.32 -13.68
C THR A 20 -9.26 -5.76 -13.84
N PRO A 21 -9.63 -6.43 -14.94
CA PRO A 21 -11.01 -6.89 -15.13
C PRO A 21 -11.43 -7.84 -14.02
N LEU A 22 -12.70 -7.79 -13.58
CA LEU A 22 -13.23 -8.79 -12.63
C LEU A 22 -13.10 -10.22 -13.19
N LYS A 23 -13.39 -10.35 -14.49
CA LYS A 23 -13.43 -11.64 -15.18
C LYS A 23 -12.11 -12.40 -15.07
N GLY A 24 -12.15 -13.55 -14.41
CA GLY A 24 -11.01 -14.44 -14.19
C GLY A 24 -9.96 -13.94 -13.19
N ASN A 25 -10.22 -12.83 -12.49
CA ASN A 25 -9.28 -12.28 -11.49
C ASN A 25 -9.86 -12.23 -10.07
N VAL A 26 -11.20 -12.24 -9.91
CA VAL A 26 -11.84 -12.25 -8.58
C VAL A 26 -11.61 -13.59 -7.87
N LEU A 27 -11.85 -14.69 -8.57
CA LEU A 27 -11.69 -16.05 -8.06
C LEU A 27 -11.28 -16.97 -9.20
N ALA A 28 -10.36 -17.90 -8.92
CA ALA A 28 -9.93 -18.93 -9.84
C ALA A 28 -10.04 -20.29 -9.14
N SER A 29 -11.26 -20.68 -8.78
CA SER A 29 -11.52 -21.94 -8.07
C SER A 29 -11.45 -23.16 -8.99
N GLY A 30 -11.60 -22.93 -10.31
CA GLY A 30 -11.71 -23.99 -11.32
C GLY A 30 -13.14 -24.49 -11.53
N ASP A 31 -14.13 -23.85 -10.89
CA ASP A 31 -15.56 -24.05 -11.11
C ASP A 31 -16.17 -22.78 -11.70
N ASP A 32 -16.56 -22.85 -12.98
CA ASP A 32 -17.02 -21.67 -13.74
C ASP A 32 -18.26 -21.02 -13.09
N GLU A 33 -19.18 -21.81 -12.55
CA GLU A 33 -20.40 -21.28 -11.91
C GLU A 33 -20.07 -20.49 -10.63
N THR A 34 -19.14 -20.99 -9.82
CA THR A 34 -18.67 -20.34 -8.60
C THR A 34 -17.86 -19.08 -8.92
N ASP A 35 -16.97 -19.14 -9.90
CA ASP A 35 -16.14 -18.00 -10.30
C ASP A 35 -17.03 -16.87 -10.89
N GLU A 36 -17.99 -17.21 -11.76
CA GLU A 36 -18.96 -16.23 -12.27
C GLU A 36 -19.85 -15.62 -11.18
N ALA A 37 -20.24 -16.40 -10.17
CA ALA A 37 -21.05 -15.90 -9.05
C ALA A 37 -20.26 -14.89 -8.20
N ALA A 38 -18.97 -15.14 -7.96
CA ALA A 38 -18.09 -14.23 -7.25
C ALA A 38 -17.90 -12.91 -8.02
N GLU A 39 -17.66 -12.98 -9.33
CA GLU A 39 -17.56 -11.80 -10.20
C GLU A 39 -18.83 -10.94 -10.16
N LYS A 40 -20.00 -11.57 -10.24
CA LYS A 40 -21.31 -10.88 -10.19
C LYS A 40 -21.55 -10.20 -8.84
N GLU A 41 -21.15 -10.83 -7.73
CA GLU A 41 -21.30 -10.21 -6.41
C GLU A 41 -20.38 -9.00 -6.26
N VAL A 42 -19.12 -9.10 -6.67
CA VAL A 42 -18.20 -7.95 -6.65
C VAL A 42 -18.71 -6.81 -7.53
N GLN A 43 -19.20 -7.11 -8.74
CA GLN A 43 -19.79 -6.10 -9.63
C GLN A 43 -20.97 -5.39 -8.96
N LYS A 44 -21.85 -6.13 -8.29
CA LYS A 44 -23.00 -5.57 -7.57
C LYS A 44 -22.59 -4.66 -6.41
N GLN A 45 -21.53 -5.02 -5.69
CA GLN A 45 -20.98 -4.18 -4.62
C GLN A 45 -20.36 -2.88 -5.17
N LEU A 46 -19.67 -2.94 -6.30
CA LEU A 46 -19.17 -1.73 -6.97
C LEU A 46 -20.31 -0.80 -7.41
N GLU A 47 -21.40 -1.37 -7.94
CA GLU A 47 -22.60 -0.63 -8.35
C GLU A 47 -23.33 0.06 -7.19
N THR A 48 -23.19 -0.46 -5.96
CA THR A 48 -23.72 0.19 -4.74
C THR A 48 -22.76 1.22 -4.14
N GLY A 49 -21.58 1.43 -4.75
CA GLY A 49 -20.58 2.40 -4.32
C GLY A 49 -19.58 1.85 -3.30
N ASN A 50 -19.48 0.53 -3.13
CA ASN A 50 -18.43 -0.06 -2.30
C ASN A 50 -17.09 -0.08 -3.05
N GLU A 51 -16.25 0.92 -2.82
CA GLU A 51 -14.91 1.04 -3.42
C GLU A 51 -13.97 -0.10 -3.01
N TRP A 52 -14.23 -0.79 -1.89
CA TRP A 52 -13.40 -1.90 -1.40
C TRP A 52 -13.69 -3.23 -2.09
N ALA A 53 -14.80 -3.32 -2.84
CA ALA A 53 -15.21 -4.55 -3.49
C ALA A 53 -14.21 -5.03 -4.56
N TRP A 54 -13.49 -4.11 -5.19
CA TRP A 54 -12.39 -4.42 -6.10
C TRP A 54 -11.44 -3.22 -6.19
N CYS A 55 -10.33 -3.30 -5.46
CA CYS A 55 -9.41 -2.18 -5.34
C CYS A 55 -7.95 -2.61 -5.31
N CYS A 56 -7.10 -1.62 -5.54
CA CYS A 56 -5.71 -1.66 -5.16
C CYS A 56 -5.56 -0.84 -3.89
N VAL A 57 -5.20 -1.48 -2.78
CA VAL A 57 -5.02 -0.76 -1.51
C VAL A 57 -3.58 -0.30 -1.38
N LYS A 58 -3.40 1.00 -1.20
CA LYS A 58 -2.10 1.62 -0.93
C LYS A 58 -1.99 1.98 0.55
N VAL A 59 -0.90 1.52 1.18
CA VAL A 59 -0.52 1.90 2.53
C VAL A 59 0.70 2.79 2.46
N THR A 60 0.63 3.98 3.07
CA THR A 60 1.73 4.95 3.08
C THR A 60 2.24 5.12 4.51
N ALA A 61 3.54 4.93 4.72
CA ALA A 61 4.25 5.29 5.95
C ALA A 61 4.83 6.70 5.80
N VAL A 62 4.47 7.61 6.70
CA VAL A 62 4.86 9.03 6.66
C VAL A 62 5.70 9.39 7.87
N TRP A 63 6.86 10.00 7.64
CA TRP A 63 7.73 10.54 8.68
C TRP A 63 8.02 12.02 8.43
N HIS A 64 8.02 12.81 9.51
CA HIS A 64 8.43 14.21 9.47
C HIS A 64 9.78 14.34 10.14
N SER A 65 10.75 14.92 9.43
CA SER A 65 12.05 15.24 10.00
C SER A 65 11.95 16.39 11.02
N THR A 66 13.02 16.61 11.78
CA THR A 66 13.12 17.75 12.69
C THR A 66 13.09 19.10 11.98
N SER A 67 13.40 19.15 10.69
CA SER A 67 13.27 20.34 9.86
C SER A 67 11.86 20.55 9.30
N GLY A 68 10.93 19.64 9.60
CA GLY A 68 9.56 19.66 9.07
C GLY A 68 9.44 19.10 7.65
N THR A 69 10.49 18.46 7.12
CA THR A 69 10.44 17.82 5.81
C THR A 69 9.71 16.49 5.92
N GLU A 70 8.72 16.27 5.07
CA GLU A 70 7.98 15.00 5.00
C GLU A 70 8.71 14.01 4.09
N TYR A 71 8.79 12.76 4.55
CA TYR A 71 9.27 11.63 3.78
C TYR A 71 8.24 10.51 3.85
N SER A 72 8.04 9.81 2.74
CA SER A 72 7.07 8.73 2.67
C SER A 72 7.59 7.49 1.96
N GLY A 73 7.15 6.33 2.46
CA GLY A 73 7.29 5.03 1.82
C GLY A 73 5.95 4.37 1.63
N THR A 74 5.82 3.51 0.64
CA THR A 74 4.53 2.96 0.20
C THR A 74 4.61 1.46 -0.05
N ALA A 75 3.49 0.77 0.18
CA ALA A 75 3.26 -0.59 -0.27
C ALA A 75 1.84 -0.70 -0.82
N CYS A 76 1.64 -1.54 -1.85
CA CYS A 76 0.35 -1.68 -2.52
C CYS A 76 -0.05 -3.16 -2.62
N LEU A 77 -1.34 -3.43 -2.49
CA LEU A 77 -1.96 -4.73 -2.75
C LEU A 77 -3.08 -4.57 -3.77
N GLY A 78 -2.85 -5.03 -5.00
CA GLY A 78 -3.82 -5.02 -6.10
C GLY A 78 -4.75 -6.22 -6.07
N CYS A 79 -5.78 -6.18 -6.93
CA CYS A 79 -6.73 -7.29 -7.13
C CYS A 79 -7.36 -7.81 -5.83
N CYS A 80 -7.65 -6.92 -4.88
CA CYS A 80 -8.20 -7.29 -3.59
C CYS A 80 -9.67 -6.87 -3.45
N SER A 81 -10.42 -7.66 -2.68
CA SER A 81 -11.86 -7.52 -2.51
C SER A 81 -12.23 -7.64 -1.04
N TYR A 82 -12.87 -6.60 -0.50
CA TYR A 82 -13.26 -6.51 0.90
C TYR A 82 -14.66 -5.86 1.03
N GLU A 83 -15.39 -6.21 2.08
CA GLU A 83 -16.66 -5.55 2.40
C GLU A 83 -16.45 -4.11 2.91
N SER A 84 -15.30 -3.86 3.56
CA SER A 84 -14.95 -2.54 4.10
C SER A 84 -13.46 -2.40 4.43
N GLU A 85 -13.01 -1.17 4.72
CA GLU A 85 -11.67 -0.90 5.27
C GLU A 85 -11.39 -1.71 6.55
N LYS A 86 -12.42 -1.93 7.37
CA LYS A 86 -12.27 -2.66 8.64
C LYS A 86 -11.86 -4.12 8.38
N ASP A 87 -12.41 -4.72 7.33
CA ASP A 87 -12.11 -6.11 6.97
C ASP A 87 -10.70 -6.21 6.40
N PHE A 88 -10.31 -5.26 5.53
CA PHE A 88 -8.93 -5.15 5.06
C PHE A 88 -7.92 -5.03 6.21
N ARG A 89 -8.22 -4.22 7.23
CA ARG A 89 -7.34 -4.03 8.41
C ARG A 89 -7.13 -5.32 9.22
N GLY A 90 -8.04 -6.29 9.12
CA GLY A 90 -7.91 -7.61 9.74
C GLY A 90 -7.01 -8.58 9.00
N ASP A 91 -6.59 -8.24 7.77
CA ASP A 91 -5.89 -9.12 6.84
C ASP A 91 -4.44 -8.62 6.57
N TYR A 92 -4.08 -8.33 5.32
CA TYR A 92 -2.72 -7.96 4.89
C TYR A 92 -2.19 -6.61 5.43
N TYR A 93 -3.01 -5.83 6.12
CA TYR A 93 -2.63 -4.49 6.55
C TYR A 93 -1.32 -4.43 7.37
N THR A 94 -1.10 -5.40 8.27
CA THR A 94 0.11 -5.42 9.10
C THR A 94 1.38 -5.67 8.27
N GLU A 95 1.30 -6.50 7.23
CA GLU A 95 2.45 -6.75 6.35
C GLU A 95 2.71 -5.54 5.45
N LEU A 96 1.67 -4.93 4.88
CA LEU A 96 1.80 -3.70 4.09
C LEU A 96 2.38 -2.54 4.92
N GLN A 97 2.09 -2.45 6.21
CA GLN A 97 2.75 -1.48 7.10
C GLN A 97 4.26 -1.73 7.21
N LYS A 98 4.69 -3.00 7.29
CA LYS A 98 6.12 -3.34 7.36
C LYS A 98 6.81 -3.01 6.04
N GLU A 99 6.19 -3.35 4.92
CA GLU A 99 6.70 -3.07 3.57
C GLU A 99 6.82 -1.56 3.32
N ALA A 100 5.77 -0.78 3.62
CA ALA A 100 5.80 0.67 3.46
C ALA A 100 6.87 1.33 4.36
N LEU A 101 7.07 0.83 5.59
CA LEU A 101 8.14 1.28 6.47
C LEU A 101 9.54 0.88 5.96
N ALA A 102 9.68 -0.30 5.36
CA ALA A 102 10.93 -0.74 4.76
C ALA A 102 11.30 0.12 3.53
N ASP A 103 10.31 0.43 2.68
CA ASP A 103 10.46 1.35 1.54
C ASP A 103 10.91 2.75 2.02
N LEU A 104 10.24 3.31 3.05
CA LEU A 104 10.62 4.59 3.64
C LEU A 104 12.07 4.59 4.16
N ASN A 105 12.43 3.55 4.93
CA ASN A 105 13.79 3.42 5.46
C ASN A 105 14.84 3.31 4.35
N THR A 106 14.51 2.61 3.26
CA THR A 106 15.40 2.50 2.09
C THR A 106 15.61 3.85 1.43
N LYS A 107 14.53 4.60 1.18
CA LYS A 107 14.60 5.97 0.62
C LYS A 107 15.44 6.91 1.48
N LEU A 108 15.25 6.89 2.81
CA LEU A 108 16.02 7.71 3.75
C LEU A 108 17.51 7.33 3.75
N ALA A 109 17.84 6.04 3.62
CA ALA A 109 19.22 5.60 3.53
C ALA A 109 19.89 6.10 2.22
N THR A 110 19.18 6.08 1.09
CA THR A 110 19.66 6.64 -0.18
C THR A 110 19.91 8.14 -0.09
N ILE A 111 18.93 8.91 0.40
CA ILE A 111 19.07 10.37 0.56
C ILE A 111 20.28 10.71 1.44
N ARG A 112 20.52 9.92 2.49
CA ARG A 112 21.68 10.14 3.34
C ARG A 112 23.00 9.90 2.60
N ALA A 113 23.10 8.81 1.84
CA ALA A 113 24.30 8.50 1.07
C ALA A 113 24.60 9.61 0.04
N ASP A 114 23.58 10.09 -0.67
CA ASP A 114 23.72 11.17 -1.64
C ASP A 114 24.21 12.47 -0.97
N LEU A 115 23.68 12.80 0.22
CA LEU A 115 24.13 13.97 0.98
C LEU A 115 25.58 13.85 1.46
N ASP A 116 25.97 12.67 1.94
CA ASP A 116 27.36 12.43 2.37
C ASP A 116 28.33 12.60 1.19
N GLU A 117 27.98 12.09 -0.01
CA GLU A 117 28.79 12.28 -1.23
C GLU A 117 28.91 13.75 -1.67
N LEU A 118 27.84 14.54 -1.53
CA LEU A 118 27.87 15.95 -1.87
C LEU A 118 28.77 16.74 -0.92
N THR A 119 28.69 16.46 0.38
CA THR A 119 29.54 17.13 1.37
C THR A 119 31.01 16.82 1.18
N ASP A 120 31.37 15.59 0.80
CA ASP A 120 32.77 15.21 0.56
C ASP A 120 33.40 15.96 -0.64
N ARG A 121 32.59 16.27 -1.67
CA ARG A 121 33.03 17.02 -2.87
C ARG A 121 33.24 18.51 -2.62
N GLU A 122 32.57 19.09 -1.63
CA GLU A 122 32.75 20.52 -1.27
C GLU A 122 34.00 20.74 -0.41
N THR A 123 34.53 19.68 0.22
CA THR A 123 35.76 19.72 1.03
C THR A 123 37.06 19.38 0.28
N GLN A 124 37.00 19.05 -1.02
CA GLN A 124 38.17 18.85 -1.89
C GLN A 124 38.47 20.09 -2.74
#